data_AF-G7KNU6-F1
#
_entry.id   AF-G7KNU6-F1
#
_cell.length_a   1.000
_cell.length_b   1.000
_cell.length_c   1.000
_cell.angle_alpha   90.00
_cell.angle_beta   90.00
_cell.angle_gamma   90.00
#
_symmetry.space_group_name_H-M   'P 1'
#
loop_
_entity.id
_entity.type
_entity.pdbx_description
1 polymer ?
#
loop_
_entity_poly.entity_id
_entity_poly.type
_entity_poly.pdbx_seq_one_letter_code
_entity_poly.pdbx_strand_id
1 'polypeptide(L)'
;MFEEKHGEDVKGLIALYEASQLSIEGEDHLNDVGYLCWELLHAWLSRNQEHNEALYVANALQNPLHYGLSRFMDRNIFIHNLKAEKDLICLKELANINSSIVRFMNQNETTEVSKWWKELGLAKEVKFSEYQPLKWYTWPMACFTDPNFSEQRIELTKPISLIYVIDDIFDVHGTLDQLTIFTDAINRWEITGTEQLPNFMKISLNALYDITNNFAEKVYKKHGFNPIDTLKKWWIRLLNAFMEEARWLNSSHLPRAEDYLNNGIVSTGVHVVLVHAFFLLDHVNGITKETVDILDENFPNVIYSVAKILRLSDDLEGAKSGDQNGLDGSYLDCFMSEHQDISGEDVQRHVARMISNEWKCLNQEILVANKFSSSFSNFCINAARMVPLMYHYKSNPSLSNL
;
A
#
# COMPACT_ATOMS: atom_id res chain seq x y z
N MET A 1 2.71 35.70 12.33
CA MET A 1 3.86 35.99 11.46
C MET A 1 5.09 35.48 12.19
N PHE A 2 5.82 34.51 11.62
CA PHE A 2 7.01 33.92 12.23
C PHE A 2 8.18 34.91 12.09
N GLU A 3 8.78 35.36 13.19
CA GLU A 3 9.98 36.22 13.22
C GLU A 3 11.27 35.44 12.90
N GLU A 4 12.25 36.10 12.28
CA GLU A 4 13.56 35.55 11.82
C GLU A 4 14.36 34.82 12.92
N LYS A 5 14.17 35.21 14.19
CA LYS A 5 14.75 34.54 15.38
C LYS A 5 14.30 33.08 15.56
N HIS A 6 13.20 32.67 14.94
CA HIS A 6 12.70 31.29 15.00
C HIS A 6 13.42 30.35 14.03
N GLY A 7 14.23 30.88 13.09
CA GLY A 7 15.08 30.08 12.20
C GLY A 7 16.21 29.31 12.91
N GLU A 8 16.49 29.65 14.17
CA GLU A 8 17.52 29.00 14.99
C GLU A 8 16.96 27.87 15.89
N ASP A 9 15.65 27.86 16.17
CA ASP A 9 14.99 26.77 16.91
C ASP A 9 14.67 25.60 15.97
N VAL A 10 15.72 24.87 15.59
CA VAL A 10 15.63 23.72 14.69
C VAL A 10 14.65 22.65 15.20
N LYS A 11 14.54 22.47 16.53
CA LYS A 11 13.63 21.47 17.12
C LYS A 11 12.17 21.89 16.96
N GLY A 12 11.86 23.16 17.23
CA GLY A 12 10.54 23.72 16.99
C GLY A 12 10.14 23.67 15.51
N LEU A 13 11.07 23.97 14.61
CA LEU A 13 10.83 23.89 13.16
C LEU A 13 10.53 22.47 12.69
N ILE A 14 11.28 21.46 13.16
CA ILE A 14 11.00 20.05 12.83
C ILE A 14 9.62 19.65 13.36
N ALA A 15 9.31 19.98 14.62
CA ALA A 15 8.03 19.60 15.20
C ALA A 15 6.84 20.19 14.42
N LEU A 16 6.97 21.45 13.96
CA LEU A 16 5.92 22.11 13.18
C LEU A 16 5.84 21.55 11.74
N TYR A 17 6.97 21.27 11.12
CA TYR A 17 7.04 20.60 9.82
C TYR A 17 6.39 19.20 9.86
N GLU A 18 6.70 18.39 10.87
CA GLU A 18 6.10 17.07 11.06
C GLU A 18 4.59 17.18 11.33
N ALA A 19 4.17 18.13 12.16
CA ALA A 19 2.75 18.38 12.41
C ALA A 19 1.98 18.78 11.14
N SER A 20 2.61 19.55 10.24
CA SER A 20 1.96 19.93 8.97
C SER A 20 1.71 18.75 8.03
N GLN A 21 2.37 17.61 8.20
CA GLN A 21 2.11 16.42 7.38
C GLN A 21 0.75 15.77 7.70
N LEU A 22 0.16 16.11 8.84
CA LEU A 22 -1.18 15.68 9.25
C LEU A 22 -2.30 16.58 8.69
N SER A 23 -1.96 17.56 7.84
CA SER A 23 -2.95 18.50 7.28
C SER A 23 -4.08 17.77 6.57
N ILE A 24 -5.27 18.37 6.65
CA ILE A 24 -6.47 17.95 5.92
C ILE A 24 -6.86 18.97 4.84
N GLU A 25 -7.88 18.66 4.04
CA GLU A 25 -8.39 19.59 3.03
C GLU A 25 -8.96 20.86 3.68
N GLY A 26 -8.61 22.04 3.15
CA GLY A 26 -9.01 23.34 3.68
C GLY A 26 -8.07 23.94 4.73
N GLU A 27 -7.03 23.23 5.17
CA GLU A 27 -6.00 23.75 6.09
C GLU A 27 -4.83 24.43 5.35
N ASP A 28 -5.11 25.40 4.48
CA ASP A 28 -4.08 26.08 3.68
C ASP A 28 -3.01 26.74 4.54
N HIS A 29 -3.39 27.32 5.68
CA HIS A 29 -2.46 27.93 6.63
C HIS A 29 -1.45 26.93 7.21
N LEU A 30 -1.87 25.69 7.50
CA LEU A 30 -0.96 24.67 8.03
C LEU A 30 0.02 24.21 6.95
N ASN A 31 -0.44 24.13 5.68
CA ASN A 31 0.41 23.85 4.53
C ASN A 31 1.45 24.96 4.31
N ASP A 32 1.05 26.24 4.36
CA ASP A 32 1.95 27.38 4.20
C ASP A 32 3.03 27.40 5.29
N VAL A 33 2.62 27.15 6.54
CA VAL A 33 3.54 27.05 7.67
C VAL A 33 4.49 25.86 7.52
N GLY A 34 3.99 24.70 7.08
CA GLY A 34 4.80 23.53 6.78
C GLY A 34 5.85 23.80 5.70
N TYR A 35 5.47 24.49 4.62
CA TYR A 35 6.37 24.90 3.55
C TYR A 35 7.45 25.86 4.04
N LEU A 36 7.08 26.87 4.83
CA LEU A 36 8.06 27.78 5.44
C LEU A 36 9.05 27.03 6.35
N CYS A 37 8.56 26.11 7.18
CA CYS A 37 9.44 25.27 8.00
C CYS A 37 10.38 24.42 7.15
N TRP A 38 9.89 23.84 6.05
CA TRP A 38 10.71 23.09 5.10
C TRP A 38 11.84 23.95 4.52
N GLU A 39 11.55 25.18 4.06
CA GLU A 39 12.57 26.12 3.54
C GLU A 39 13.61 26.48 4.61
N LEU A 40 13.16 26.80 5.82
CA LEU A 40 14.04 27.16 6.94
C LEU A 40 14.93 25.99 7.35
N LEU A 41 14.40 24.77 7.38
CA LEU A 41 15.15 23.55 7.70
C LEU A 41 16.19 23.23 6.62
N HIS A 42 15.88 23.39 5.32
CA HIS A 42 16.87 23.24 4.25
C HIS A 42 17.99 24.28 4.33
N ALA A 43 17.64 25.54 4.58
CA ALA A 43 18.61 26.61 4.77
C ALA A 43 19.46 26.37 6.04
N TRP A 44 18.87 25.84 7.11
CA TRP A 44 19.59 25.45 8.32
C TRP A 44 20.56 24.29 8.04
N LEU A 45 20.10 23.23 7.39
CA LEU A 45 20.91 22.04 7.07
C LEU A 45 22.12 22.38 6.20
N SER A 46 21.92 23.25 5.21
CA SER A 46 23.00 23.73 4.32
C SER A 46 24.11 24.46 5.07
N ARG A 47 23.79 25.12 6.18
CA ARG A 47 24.75 25.87 7.03
C ARG A 47 25.38 25.03 8.15
N ASN A 48 24.76 23.91 8.50
CA ASN A 48 25.06 23.15 9.72
C ASN A 48 25.36 21.67 9.45
N GLN A 49 26.05 21.33 8.35
CA GLN A 49 26.28 19.94 7.93
C GLN A 49 27.01 19.07 8.97
N GLU A 50 27.88 19.66 9.79
CA GLU A 50 28.64 18.96 10.84
C GLU A 50 27.94 18.93 12.20
N HIS A 51 26.74 19.52 12.31
CA HIS A 51 25.98 19.59 13.55
C HIS A 51 25.38 18.22 13.91
N ASN A 52 25.27 17.90 15.19
CA ASN A 52 24.76 16.60 15.66
C ASN A 52 23.27 16.35 15.27
N GLU A 53 22.48 17.41 15.09
CA GLU A 53 21.09 17.38 14.59
C GLU A 53 20.99 17.34 13.06
N ALA A 54 22.07 17.52 12.29
CA ALA A 54 22.01 17.57 10.82
C ALA A 54 21.41 16.29 10.22
N LEU A 55 21.79 15.13 10.75
CA LEU A 55 21.24 13.84 10.32
C LEU A 55 19.73 13.75 10.60
N TYR A 56 19.28 14.26 11.74
CA TYR A 56 17.87 14.25 12.14
C TYR A 56 17.05 15.18 11.25
N VAL A 57 17.55 16.39 10.96
CA VAL A 57 16.91 17.35 10.05
C VAL A 57 16.82 16.78 8.64
N ALA A 58 17.91 16.22 8.12
CA ALA A 58 17.92 15.60 6.79
C ALA A 58 16.91 14.47 6.70
N ASN A 59 16.83 13.61 7.72
CA ASN A 59 15.87 12.52 7.74
C ASN A 59 14.41 13.02 7.83
N ALA A 60 14.10 14.00 8.68
CA ALA A 60 12.75 14.55 8.76
C ALA A 60 12.29 15.13 7.41
N LEU A 61 13.16 15.89 6.74
CA LEU A 61 12.89 16.45 5.42
C LEU A 61 12.69 15.39 4.33
N GLN A 62 13.46 14.30 4.38
CA GLN A 62 13.39 13.23 3.38
C GLN A 62 12.24 12.25 3.63
N ASN A 63 12.03 11.87 4.90
CA ASN A 63 11.09 10.84 5.33
C ASN A 63 10.30 11.34 6.55
N PRO A 64 9.31 12.23 6.34
CA PRO A 64 8.47 12.69 7.44
C PRO A 64 7.80 11.52 8.16
N LEU A 65 7.68 11.63 9.49
CA LEU A 65 7.18 10.56 10.37
C LEU A 65 5.80 10.08 9.93
N HIS A 66 4.94 11.00 9.47
CA HIS A 66 3.58 10.67 9.08
C HIS A 66 3.50 9.74 7.86
N TYR A 67 4.48 9.78 6.95
CA TYR A 67 4.52 8.91 5.78
C TYR A 67 5.39 7.66 5.99
N GLY A 68 6.13 7.61 7.10
CA GLY A 68 7.03 6.50 7.44
C GLY A 68 6.38 5.42 8.30
N LEU A 69 6.86 4.19 8.14
CA LEU A 69 6.56 3.09 9.06
C LEU A 69 7.67 2.97 10.11
N SER A 70 7.33 3.19 11.37
CA SER A 70 8.28 3.18 12.49
C SER A 70 9.12 1.90 12.58
N ARG A 71 8.58 0.76 12.14
CA ARG A 71 9.29 -0.54 12.11
C ARG A 71 10.48 -0.56 11.15
N PHE A 72 10.49 0.29 10.11
CA PHE A 72 11.57 0.38 9.11
C PHE A 72 12.46 1.62 9.27
N MET A 73 12.16 2.49 10.23
CA MET A 73 12.97 3.67 10.47
C MET A 73 14.30 3.29 11.12
N ASP A 74 15.39 3.96 10.70
CA ASP A 74 16.69 3.81 11.35
C ASP A 74 16.61 4.32 12.79
N ARG A 75 16.86 3.42 13.73
CA ARG A 75 16.80 3.69 15.17
C ARG A 75 17.89 4.63 15.63
N ASN A 76 19.00 4.73 14.91
CA ASN A 76 20.12 5.61 15.26
C ASN A 76 19.72 7.09 15.17
N ILE A 77 18.73 7.42 14.33
CA ILE A 77 18.27 8.79 14.06
C ILE A 77 17.66 9.46 15.31
N PHE A 78 16.99 8.68 16.18
CA PHE A 78 16.32 9.22 17.38
C PHE A 78 17.18 9.22 18.64
N ILE A 79 18.29 8.47 18.67
CA ILE A 79 19.04 8.17 19.90
C ILE A 79 19.93 9.36 20.35
N HIS A 80 20.12 10.38 19.52
CA HIS A 80 21.08 11.45 19.76
C HIS A 80 20.71 12.47 20.88
N ASN A 81 19.48 12.46 21.41
CA ASN A 81 18.99 13.55 22.29
C ASN A 81 18.70 13.17 23.75
N LEU A 82 19.00 11.95 24.21
CA LEU A 82 18.59 11.50 25.56
C LEU A 82 19.75 11.52 26.56
N LYS A 83 19.81 12.58 27.38
CA LYS A 83 20.83 12.83 28.44
C LYS A 83 20.59 12.09 29.77
N ALA A 84 19.72 11.08 29.84
CA ALA A 84 19.45 10.33 31.07
C ALA A 84 19.95 8.88 30.95
N GLU A 85 21.03 8.54 31.66
CA GLU A 85 21.77 7.28 31.45
C GLU A 85 20.98 6.00 31.83
N LYS A 86 20.16 6.00 32.89
CA LYS A 86 19.54 4.74 33.36
C LYS A 86 18.25 4.37 32.63
N ASP A 87 17.29 5.31 32.53
CA ASP A 87 16.00 5.03 31.88
C ASP A 87 16.19 4.73 30.38
N LEU A 88 17.18 5.34 29.75
CA LEU A 88 17.56 5.06 28.37
C LEU A 88 18.09 3.64 28.17
N ILE A 89 18.86 3.10 29.12
CA ILE A 89 19.35 1.72 29.05
C ILE A 89 18.17 0.75 29.09
N CYS A 90 17.24 0.93 30.02
CA CYS A 90 16.05 0.08 30.12
C CYS A 90 15.19 0.13 28.84
N LEU A 91 14.97 1.32 28.26
CA LEU A 91 14.23 1.46 27.00
C LEU A 91 14.96 0.81 25.82
N LYS A 92 16.29 0.93 25.74
CA LYS A 92 17.10 0.25 24.71
C LYS A 92 17.04 -1.27 24.85
N GLU A 93 17.14 -1.79 26.07
CA GLU A 93 17.00 -3.22 26.35
C GLU A 93 15.62 -3.73 25.96
N LEU A 94 14.55 -3.01 26.35
CA LEU A 94 13.18 -3.35 25.96
C LEU A 94 13.01 -3.34 24.43
N ALA A 95 13.54 -2.33 23.73
CA ALA A 95 13.49 -2.26 22.27
C ALA A 95 14.23 -3.44 21.61
N ASN A 96 15.38 -3.86 22.15
CA ASN A 96 16.14 -5.01 21.66
C ASN A 96 15.43 -6.34 21.89
N ILE A 97 14.82 -6.52 23.06
CA ILE A 97 14.00 -7.70 23.38
C ILE A 97 12.79 -7.76 22.44
N ASN A 98 12.04 -6.67 22.32
CA ASN A 98 10.89 -6.58 21.42
C ASN A 98 11.28 -6.88 19.96
N SER A 99 12.41 -6.34 19.49
CA SER A 99 12.93 -6.62 18.14
C SER A 99 13.25 -8.09 17.93
N SER A 100 13.81 -8.74 18.95
CA SER A 100 14.16 -10.17 18.88
C SER A 100 12.91 -11.04 18.84
N ILE A 101 11.89 -10.72 19.65
CA ILE A 101 10.59 -11.40 19.67
C ILE A 101 9.90 -11.26 18.31
N VAL A 102 9.78 -10.03 17.80
CA VAL A 102 9.15 -9.74 16.51
C VAL A 102 9.88 -10.46 15.38
N ARG A 103 11.22 -10.46 15.39
CA ARG A 103 12.02 -11.17 14.37
C ARG A 103 11.76 -12.67 14.39
N PHE A 104 11.75 -13.30 15.56
CA PHE A 104 11.48 -14.73 15.69
C PHE A 104 10.06 -15.10 15.21
N MET A 105 9.08 -14.28 15.60
CA MET A 105 7.70 -14.42 15.15
C MET A 105 7.60 -14.31 13.62
N ASN A 106 8.20 -13.28 13.02
CA ASN A 106 8.21 -13.10 11.56
C ASN A 106 8.89 -14.29 10.86
N GLN A 107 9.98 -14.83 11.39
CA GLN A 107 10.64 -16.02 10.83
C GLN A 107 9.72 -17.25 10.81
N ASN A 108 8.96 -17.48 11.87
CA ASN A 108 7.97 -18.55 11.91
C ASN A 108 6.86 -18.30 10.87
N GLU A 109 6.35 -17.07 10.79
CA GLU A 109 5.33 -16.69 9.81
C GLU A 109 5.81 -16.91 8.36
N THR A 110 7.03 -16.51 8.03
CA THR A 110 7.62 -16.73 6.69
C THR A 110 7.76 -18.22 6.34
N THR A 111 7.99 -19.08 7.33
CA THR A 111 8.05 -20.53 7.15
C THR A 111 6.66 -21.08 6.79
N GLU A 112 5.62 -20.64 7.50
CA GLU A 112 4.23 -21.03 7.23
C GLU A 112 3.75 -20.52 5.87
N VAL A 113 4.05 -19.26 5.52
CA VAL A 113 3.76 -18.70 4.18
C VAL A 113 4.44 -19.52 3.09
N SER A 114 5.72 -19.86 3.28
CA SER A 114 6.48 -20.65 2.31
C SER A 114 5.92 -22.07 2.15
N LYS A 115 5.46 -22.68 3.25
CA LYS A 115 4.83 -24.00 3.24
C LYS A 115 3.49 -23.95 2.48
N TRP A 116 2.63 -22.99 2.82
CA TRP A 116 1.36 -22.78 2.13
C TRP A 116 1.55 -22.58 0.62
N TRP A 117 2.50 -21.74 0.20
CA TRP A 117 2.77 -21.49 -1.22
C TRP A 117 3.17 -22.75 -1.99
N LYS A 118 3.97 -23.62 -1.37
CA LYS A 118 4.36 -24.92 -1.96
C LYS A 118 3.17 -25.88 -2.07
N GLU A 119 2.29 -25.88 -1.08
CA GLU A 119 1.09 -26.73 -1.04
C GLU A 119 0.01 -26.28 -2.04
N LEU A 120 -0.10 -24.98 -2.30
CA LEU A 120 -1.04 -24.38 -3.25
C LEU A 120 -0.83 -24.89 -4.70
N GLY A 121 0.38 -25.35 -5.02
CA GLY A 121 0.69 -25.95 -6.31
C GLY A 121 1.00 -24.96 -7.44
N LEU A 122 0.76 -23.66 -7.24
CA LEU A 122 1.12 -22.62 -8.21
C LEU A 122 2.63 -22.61 -8.51
N ALA A 123 3.47 -22.81 -7.50
CA ALA A 123 4.93 -22.87 -7.67
C ALA A 123 5.45 -23.98 -8.60
N LYS A 124 4.59 -24.95 -8.97
CA LYS A 124 4.94 -26.02 -9.91
C LYS A 124 4.76 -25.61 -11.38
N GLU A 125 3.99 -24.56 -11.64
CA GLU A 125 3.82 -24.00 -12.97
C GLU A 125 5.02 -23.11 -13.30
N VAL A 126 5.65 -23.32 -14.46
CA VAL A 126 6.87 -22.59 -14.87
C VAL A 126 6.65 -21.07 -14.87
N LYS A 127 5.44 -20.61 -15.18
CA LYS A 127 5.10 -19.18 -15.16
C LYS A 127 5.14 -18.56 -13.76
N PHE A 128 4.95 -19.37 -12.72
CA PHE A 128 4.87 -18.91 -11.33
C PHE A 128 6.01 -19.48 -10.46
N SER A 129 7.01 -20.13 -11.04
CA SER A 129 8.10 -20.76 -10.27
C SER A 129 9.04 -19.73 -9.63
N GLU A 130 9.12 -18.53 -10.19
CA GLU A 130 9.97 -17.43 -9.68
C GLU A 130 9.24 -16.54 -8.67
N TYR A 131 7.93 -16.74 -8.47
CA TYR A 131 7.14 -15.97 -7.52
C TYR A 131 7.61 -16.19 -6.09
N GLN A 132 7.90 -15.09 -5.41
CA GLN A 132 8.35 -15.08 -4.02
C GLN A 132 7.21 -14.59 -3.11
N PRO A 133 6.44 -15.50 -2.47
CA PRO A 133 5.35 -15.10 -1.58
C PRO A 133 5.83 -14.28 -0.38
N LEU A 134 7.12 -14.35 -0.05
CA LEU A 134 7.74 -13.55 0.99
C LEU A 134 7.77 -12.05 0.65
N LYS A 135 7.89 -11.69 -0.63
CA LYS A 135 7.73 -10.29 -1.08
C LYS A 135 6.36 -9.76 -0.67
N TRP A 136 5.32 -10.57 -0.84
CA TRP A 136 3.94 -10.21 -0.53
C TRP A 136 3.62 -10.25 0.95
N TYR A 137 4.29 -11.10 1.72
CA TYR A 137 4.21 -11.11 3.19
C TYR A 137 4.72 -9.80 3.83
N THR A 138 5.57 -9.02 3.15
CA THR A 138 6.05 -7.73 3.69
C THR A 138 4.91 -6.75 3.98
N TRP A 139 3.86 -6.74 3.14
CA TRP A 139 2.67 -5.90 3.31
C TRP A 139 1.92 -6.15 4.63
N PRO A 140 1.42 -7.36 4.91
CA PRO A 140 0.77 -7.63 6.18
C PRO A 140 1.72 -7.44 7.36
N MET A 141 3.00 -7.80 7.22
CA MET A 141 4.01 -7.59 8.26
C MET A 141 4.19 -6.10 8.61
N ALA A 142 4.15 -5.23 7.61
CA ALA A 142 4.22 -3.79 7.77
C ALA A 142 2.94 -3.19 8.38
N CYS A 143 1.77 -3.68 7.95
CA CYS A 143 0.48 -3.08 8.30
C CYS A 143 -0.10 -3.58 9.64
N PHE A 144 0.03 -4.88 9.93
CA PHE A 144 -0.31 -5.47 11.23
C PHE A 144 0.88 -5.38 12.19
N THR A 145 1.02 -4.22 12.83
CA THR A 145 2.18 -3.93 13.69
C THR A 145 2.14 -4.67 15.03
N ASP A 146 0.95 -4.96 15.57
CA ASP A 146 0.78 -5.68 16.84
C ASP A 146 1.23 -7.15 16.70
N PRO A 147 2.14 -7.64 17.57
CA PRO A 147 2.57 -9.04 17.59
C PRO A 147 1.42 -10.06 17.64
N ASN A 148 0.29 -9.72 18.24
CA ASN A 148 -0.88 -10.60 18.36
C ASN A 148 -1.56 -10.93 17.02
N PHE A 149 -1.22 -10.23 15.94
CA PHE A 149 -1.83 -10.42 14.61
C PHE A 149 -1.09 -11.43 13.71
N SER A 150 -0.41 -12.42 14.29
CA SER A 150 0.38 -13.41 13.54
C SER A 150 -0.45 -14.21 12.52
N GLU A 151 -1.61 -14.71 12.94
CA GLU A 151 -2.53 -15.43 12.06
C GLU A 151 -3.02 -14.54 10.92
N GLN A 152 -3.39 -13.30 11.22
CA GLN A 152 -3.92 -12.31 10.28
C GLN A 152 -2.86 -11.94 9.24
N ARG A 153 -1.58 -11.84 9.63
CA ARG A 153 -0.49 -11.60 8.68
C ARG A 153 -0.33 -12.73 7.67
N ILE A 154 -0.36 -13.98 8.14
CA ILE A 154 -0.29 -15.16 7.29
C ILE A 154 -1.52 -15.23 6.38
N GLU A 155 -2.73 -15.03 6.92
CA GLU A 155 -3.96 -15.10 6.12
C GLU A 155 -4.05 -14.01 5.07
N LEU A 156 -3.66 -12.77 5.38
CA LEU A 156 -3.71 -11.66 4.43
C LEU A 156 -2.65 -11.78 3.31
N THR A 157 -1.55 -12.49 3.56
CA THR A 157 -0.52 -12.74 2.54
C THR A 157 -1.10 -13.51 1.34
N LYS A 158 -2.10 -14.36 1.57
CA LYS A 158 -2.68 -15.24 0.55
C LYS A 158 -3.43 -14.49 -0.56
N PRO A 159 -4.44 -13.64 -0.27
CA PRO A 159 -5.09 -12.83 -1.29
C PRO A 159 -4.12 -11.85 -1.94
N ILE A 160 -3.16 -11.27 -1.21
CA ILE A 160 -2.13 -10.39 -1.82
C ILE A 160 -1.33 -11.16 -2.87
N SER A 161 -0.81 -12.33 -2.52
CA SER A 161 -0.03 -13.14 -3.46
C SER A 161 -0.82 -13.50 -4.72
N LEU A 162 -2.12 -13.74 -4.56
CA LEU A 162 -3.00 -14.08 -5.67
C LEU A 162 -3.31 -12.87 -6.57
N ILE A 163 -3.46 -11.66 -6.02
CA ILE A 163 -3.64 -10.43 -6.81
C ILE A 163 -2.50 -10.33 -7.82
N TYR A 164 -1.25 -10.41 -7.38
CA TYR A 164 -0.09 -10.33 -8.26
C TYR A 164 0.00 -11.48 -9.27
N VAL A 165 -0.35 -12.71 -8.87
CA VAL A 165 -0.41 -13.83 -9.82
C VAL A 165 -1.43 -13.57 -10.92
N ILE A 166 -2.59 -12.99 -10.58
CA ILE A 166 -3.64 -12.68 -11.55
C ILE A 166 -3.23 -11.48 -12.41
N ASP A 167 -2.62 -10.45 -11.84
CA ASP A 167 -2.04 -9.30 -12.54
C ASP A 167 -1.13 -9.75 -13.70
N ASP A 168 -0.11 -10.58 -13.44
CA ASP A 168 0.76 -11.14 -14.50
C ASP A 168 0.02 -12.03 -15.51
N ILE A 169 -1.08 -12.67 -15.10
CA ILE A 169 -1.93 -13.40 -16.05
C ILE A 169 -2.52 -12.43 -17.07
N PHE A 170 -2.98 -11.26 -16.64
CA PHE A 170 -3.61 -10.26 -17.50
C PHE A 170 -2.59 -9.48 -18.34
N ASP A 171 -1.45 -9.09 -17.75
CA ASP A 171 -0.52 -8.16 -18.42
C ASP A 171 0.60 -8.83 -19.19
N VAL A 172 0.97 -10.07 -18.83
CA VAL A 172 2.14 -10.75 -19.40
C VAL A 172 1.79 -12.05 -20.12
N HIS A 173 0.87 -12.85 -19.58
CA HIS A 173 0.73 -14.25 -19.99
C HIS A 173 -0.50 -14.59 -20.81
N GLY A 174 -1.61 -13.88 -20.61
CA GLY A 174 -2.90 -14.21 -21.19
C GLY A 174 -3.13 -13.57 -22.55
N THR A 175 -3.85 -14.27 -23.43
CA THR A 175 -4.42 -13.63 -24.62
C THR A 175 -5.80 -13.07 -24.30
N LEU A 176 -6.26 -12.05 -25.04
CA LEU A 176 -7.56 -11.42 -24.78
C LEU A 176 -8.74 -12.41 -24.76
N ASP A 177 -8.72 -13.42 -25.64
CA ASP A 177 -9.74 -14.50 -25.65
C ASP A 177 -9.70 -15.34 -24.36
N GLN A 178 -8.50 -15.69 -23.88
CA GLN A 178 -8.32 -16.42 -22.64
C GLN A 178 -8.74 -15.58 -21.43
N LEU A 179 -8.36 -14.30 -21.39
CA LEU A 179 -8.73 -13.36 -20.34
C LEU A 179 -10.24 -13.12 -20.30
N THR A 180 -10.91 -13.13 -21.45
CA THR A 180 -12.37 -13.07 -21.53
C THR A 180 -13.01 -14.26 -20.83
N ILE A 181 -12.57 -15.48 -21.14
CA ILE A 181 -13.09 -16.71 -20.50
C ILE A 181 -12.75 -16.72 -19.00
N PHE A 182 -11.55 -16.28 -18.63
CA PHE A 182 -11.10 -16.20 -17.24
C PHE A 182 -11.95 -15.24 -16.41
N THR A 183 -12.17 -14.03 -16.92
CA THR A 183 -12.97 -12.98 -16.26
C THR A 183 -14.43 -13.40 -16.14
N ASP A 184 -14.97 -14.00 -17.20
CA ASP A 184 -16.35 -14.50 -17.26
C ASP A 184 -16.62 -15.60 -16.21
N ALA A 185 -15.67 -16.53 -16.03
CA ALA A 185 -15.74 -17.55 -14.97
C ALA A 185 -15.87 -16.92 -13.57
N ILE A 186 -15.11 -15.86 -13.30
CA ILE A 186 -15.10 -15.18 -11.99
C ILE A 186 -16.33 -14.30 -11.80
N ASN A 187 -16.81 -13.65 -12.85
CA ASN A 187 -18.08 -12.91 -12.83
C ASN A 187 -19.26 -13.84 -12.47
N ARG A 188 -19.26 -15.08 -12.96
CA ARG A 188 -20.22 -16.11 -12.52
C ARG A 188 -19.88 -16.73 -11.17
N TRP A 189 -18.62 -16.64 -10.77
CA TRP A 189 -18.02 -17.38 -9.65
C TRP A 189 -18.14 -18.91 -9.80
N GLU A 190 -17.91 -19.41 -11.02
CA GLU A 190 -18.02 -20.83 -11.39
C GLU A 190 -16.84 -21.25 -12.29
N ILE A 191 -16.39 -22.51 -12.17
CA ILE A 191 -15.30 -23.08 -12.99
C ILE A 191 -15.82 -23.59 -14.35
N THR A 192 -17.13 -23.78 -14.49
CA THR A 192 -17.77 -24.28 -15.71
C THR A 192 -17.46 -23.39 -16.92
N GLY A 193 -17.13 -24.00 -18.07
CA GLY A 193 -16.79 -23.27 -19.30
C GLY A 193 -15.33 -22.84 -19.41
N THR A 194 -14.47 -23.22 -18.45
CA THR A 194 -13.03 -22.90 -18.44
C THR A 194 -12.15 -24.02 -19.00
N GLU A 195 -12.74 -25.07 -19.59
CA GLU A 195 -12.01 -26.27 -20.03
C GLU A 195 -10.91 -25.95 -21.05
N GLN A 196 -11.16 -24.91 -21.86
CA GLN A 196 -10.29 -24.40 -22.92
C GLN A 196 -9.10 -23.58 -22.37
N LEU A 197 -9.17 -23.14 -21.11
CA LEU A 197 -8.09 -22.36 -20.51
C LEU A 197 -6.85 -23.23 -20.29
N PRO A 198 -5.65 -22.65 -20.46
CA PRO A 198 -4.40 -23.27 -20.06
C PRO A 198 -4.40 -23.72 -18.59
N ASN A 199 -3.59 -24.72 -18.27
CA ASN A 199 -3.55 -25.30 -16.92
C ASN A 199 -3.23 -24.27 -15.83
N PHE A 200 -2.24 -23.40 -16.05
CA PHE A 200 -1.84 -22.37 -15.08
C PHE A 200 -2.99 -21.40 -14.72
N MET A 201 -3.82 -21.02 -15.69
CA MET A 201 -5.00 -20.18 -15.45
C MET A 201 -6.06 -20.93 -14.64
N LYS A 202 -6.30 -22.21 -14.94
CA LYS A 202 -7.25 -23.04 -14.17
C LYS A 202 -6.79 -23.24 -12.73
N ILE A 203 -5.49 -23.44 -12.51
CA ILE A 203 -4.92 -23.52 -11.15
C ILE A 203 -5.10 -22.19 -10.42
N SER A 204 -4.85 -21.05 -11.08
CA SER A 204 -5.09 -19.73 -10.50
C SER A 204 -6.56 -19.51 -10.12
N LEU A 205 -7.50 -19.88 -10.99
CA LEU A 205 -8.95 -19.84 -10.70
C LEU A 205 -9.31 -20.68 -9.48
N ASN A 206 -8.83 -21.93 -9.42
CA ASN A 206 -9.08 -22.80 -8.28
C ASN A 206 -8.48 -22.21 -6.99
N ALA A 207 -7.26 -21.67 -7.06
CA ALA A 207 -6.62 -21.01 -5.93
C ALA A 207 -7.43 -19.80 -5.44
N LEU A 208 -7.98 -18.98 -6.35
CA LEU A 208 -8.87 -17.88 -6.02
C LEU A 208 -10.11 -18.34 -5.25
N TYR A 209 -10.80 -19.36 -5.76
CA TYR A 209 -11.98 -19.89 -5.12
C TYR A 209 -11.65 -20.50 -3.75
N ASP A 210 -10.62 -21.32 -3.65
CA ASP A 210 -10.23 -21.99 -2.42
C ASP A 210 -9.77 -20.99 -1.35
N ILE A 211 -8.91 -20.03 -1.69
CA ILE A 211 -8.42 -19.02 -0.75
C ILE A 211 -9.59 -18.17 -0.24
N THR A 212 -10.47 -17.72 -1.14
CA THR A 212 -11.61 -16.87 -0.77
C THR A 212 -12.62 -17.62 0.10
N ASN A 213 -12.96 -18.87 -0.25
CA ASN A 213 -13.89 -19.70 0.52
C ASN A 213 -13.31 -20.06 1.89
N ASN A 214 -12.03 -20.47 1.95
CA ASN A 214 -11.35 -20.79 3.20
C ASN A 214 -11.26 -19.56 4.12
N PHE A 215 -10.98 -18.39 3.57
CA PHE A 215 -10.97 -17.14 4.31
C PHE A 215 -12.36 -16.82 4.87
N ALA A 216 -13.41 -16.90 4.04
CA ALA A 216 -14.78 -16.67 4.46
C ALA A 216 -15.23 -17.64 5.57
N GLU A 217 -14.86 -18.92 5.46
CA GLU A 217 -15.11 -19.92 6.50
C GLU A 217 -14.39 -19.58 7.81
N LYS A 218 -13.13 -19.12 7.75
CA LYS A 218 -12.39 -18.68 8.94
C LYS A 218 -13.04 -17.49 9.62
N VAL A 219 -13.44 -16.49 8.85
CA VAL A 219 -14.16 -15.31 9.38
C VAL A 219 -15.49 -15.74 9.99
N TYR A 220 -16.24 -16.62 9.32
CA TYR A 220 -17.49 -17.16 9.85
C TYR A 220 -17.30 -17.92 11.16
N LYS A 221 -16.30 -18.79 11.26
CA LYS A 221 -16.00 -19.53 12.50
C LYS A 221 -15.60 -18.60 13.65
N LYS A 222 -14.89 -17.51 13.35
CA LYS A 222 -14.35 -16.59 14.35
C LYS A 222 -15.34 -15.51 14.78
N HIS A 223 -16.21 -15.05 13.87
CA HIS A 223 -17.08 -13.89 14.07
C HIS A 223 -18.58 -14.18 13.88
N GLY A 224 -18.97 -15.35 13.38
CA GLY A 224 -20.36 -15.70 13.08
C GLY A 224 -20.93 -15.03 11.83
N PHE A 225 -20.12 -14.23 11.11
CA PHE A 225 -20.50 -13.54 9.88
C PHE A 225 -19.78 -14.16 8.68
N ASN A 226 -20.50 -14.46 7.61
CA ASN A 226 -19.92 -14.99 6.38
C ASN A 226 -19.69 -13.85 5.36
N PRO A 227 -18.44 -13.44 5.09
CA PRO A 227 -18.14 -12.31 4.22
C PRO A 227 -18.13 -12.67 2.73
N ILE A 228 -18.50 -13.90 2.35
CA ILE A 228 -18.24 -14.41 1.01
C ILE A 228 -18.78 -13.50 -0.10
N ASP A 229 -19.98 -12.96 0.02
CA ASP A 229 -20.59 -12.15 -1.03
C ASP A 229 -19.85 -10.81 -1.24
N THR A 230 -19.45 -10.17 -0.13
CA THR A 230 -18.57 -8.99 -0.15
C THR A 230 -17.24 -9.33 -0.83
N LEU A 231 -16.60 -10.43 -0.44
CA LEU A 231 -15.31 -10.83 -1.03
C LEU A 231 -15.41 -11.08 -2.54
N LYS A 232 -16.43 -11.81 -2.98
CA LYS A 232 -16.69 -12.06 -4.41
C LYS A 232 -16.82 -10.76 -5.19
N LYS A 233 -17.64 -9.83 -4.68
CA LYS A 233 -17.89 -8.52 -5.29
C LYS A 233 -16.59 -7.74 -5.52
N TRP A 234 -15.70 -7.71 -4.53
CA TRP A 234 -14.45 -6.97 -4.61
C TRP A 234 -13.42 -7.62 -5.54
N TRP A 235 -13.37 -8.95 -5.59
CA TRP A 235 -12.58 -9.70 -6.58
C TRP A 235 -13.09 -9.49 -8.01
N ILE A 236 -14.41 -9.61 -8.21
CA ILE A 236 -15.07 -9.34 -9.50
C ILE A 236 -14.74 -7.92 -9.97
N ARG A 237 -14.81 -6.94 -9.08
CA ARG A 237 -14.46 -5.55 -9.40
C ARG A 237 -13.01 -5.41 -9.86
N LEU A 238 -12.06 -6.04 -9.15
CA LEU A 238 -10.64 -6.02 -9.52
C LEU A 238 -10.41 -6.61 -10.92
N LEU A 239 -10.96 -7.79 -11.19
CA LEU A 239 -10.68 -8.47 -12.45
C LEU A 239 -11.35 -7.83 -13.66
N ASN A 240 -12.51 -7.19 -13.46
CA ASN A 240 -13.09 -6.36 -14.51
C ASN A 240 -12.20 -5.13 -14.81
N ALA A 241 -11.46 -4.60 -13.82
CA ALA A 241 -10.50 -3.53 -14.04
C ALA A 241 -9.26 -4.02 -14.79
N PHE A 242 -8.68 -5.17 -14.43
CA PHE A 242 -7.61 -5.80 -15.20
C PHE A 242 -8.02 -6.12 -16.64
N MET A 243 -9.26 -6.58 -16.84
CA MET A 243 -9.78 -6.86 -18.17
C MET A 243 -9.89 -5.59 -19.02
N GLU A 244 -10.20 -4.45 -18.41
CA GLU A 244 -10.25 -3.16 -19.12
C GLU A 244 -8.85 -2.68 -19.52
N GLU A 245 -7.84 -2.84 -18.64
CA GLU A 245 -6.43 -2.57 -18.97
C GLU A 245 -5.93 -3.46 -20.10
N ALA A 246 -6.20 -4.77 -20.05
CA ALA A 246 -5.85 -5.71 -21.11
C ALA A 246 -6.50 -5.34 -22.46
N ARG A 247 -7.71 -4.74 -22.45
CA ARG A 247 -8.35 -4.22 -23.67
C ARG A 247 -7.65 -2.98 -24.20
N TRP A 248 -7.31 -2.02 -23.34
CA TRP A 248 -6.56 -0.83 -23.74
C TRP A 248 -5.22 -1.21 -24.35
N LEU A 249 -4.49 -2.09 -23.67
CA LEU A 249 -3.23 -2.69 -24.11
C LEU A 249 -3.32 -3.27 -25.53
N ASN A 250 -4.34 -4.08 -25.78
CA ASN A 250 -4.53 -4.74 -27.07
C ASN A 250 -5.06 -3.79 -28.16
N SER A 251 -5.66 -2.65 -27.79
CA SER A 251 -6.21 -1.66 -28.73
C SER A 251 -5.17 -0.68 -29.28
N SER A 252 -3.98 -0.61 -28.67
CA SER A 252 -2.91 0.37 -28.96
C SER A 252 -3.33 1.85 -28.83
N HIS A 253 -4.48 2.14 -28.22
CA HIS A 253 -4.95 3.49 -27.95
C HIS A 253 -4.87 3.74 -26.44
N LEU A 254 -4.22 4.84 -26.06
CA LEU A 254 -4.25 5.30 -24.68
C LEU A 254 -5.67 5.78 -24.33
N PRO A 255 -6.21 5.37 -23.18
CA PRO A 255 -7.45 5.94 -22.65
C PRO A 255 -7.23 7.41 -22.27
N ARG A 256 -8.33 8.11 -21.94
CA ARG A 256 -8.22 9.42 -21.31
C ARG A 256 -7.57 9.28 -19.94
N ALA A 257 -6.83 10.29 -19.49
CA ALA A 257 -6.12 10.26 -18.22
C ALA A 257 -7.06 10.02 -17.02
N GLU A 258 -8.26 10.61 -17.07
CA GLU A 258 -9.31 10.41 -16.07
C GLU A 258 -9.87 8.98 -16.09
N ASP A 259 -10.12 8.42 -17.28
CA ASP A 259 -10.62 7.05 -17.43
C ASP A 259 -9.58 6.03 -16.96
N TYR A 260 -8.31 6.24 -17.34
CA TYR A 260 -7.17 5.47 -16.83
C TYR A 260 -7.12 5.51 -15.31
N LEU A 261 -7.15 6.70 -14.70
CA LEU A 261 -7.00 6.82 -13.25
C LEU A 261 -8.16 6.13 -12.51
N ASN A 262 -9.38 6.29 -12.99
CA ASN A 262 -10.56 5.67 -12.38
C ASN A 262 -10.49 4.14 -12.40
N ASN A 263 -10.00 3.55 -13.49
CA ASN A 263 -9.75 2.11 -13.55
C ASN A 263 -8.52 1.71 -12.73
N GLY A 264 -7.44 2.47 -12.88
CA GLY A 264 -6.14 2.32 -12.26
C GLY A 264 -6.20 2.23 -10.73
N ILE A 265 -7.07 3.03 -10.10
CA ILE A 265 -7.34 2.96 -8.65
C ILE A 265 -7.84 1.56 -8.26
N VAL A 266 -8.72 0.97 -9.07
CA VAL A 266 -9.27 -0.36 -8.83
C VAL A 266 -8.24 -1.44 -9.16
N SER A 267 -7.57 -1.36 -10.31
CA SER A 267 -6.63 -2.39 -10.76
C SER A 267 -5.41 -2.54 -9.86
N THR A 268 -5.08 -1.58 -9.00
CA THR A 268 -4.06 -1.78 -7.94
C THR A 268 -4.31 -3.02 -7.07
N GLY A 269 -5.57 -3.46 -6.95
CA GLY A 269 -5.98 -4.57 -6.10
C GLY A 269 -5.92 -4.29 -4.60
N VAL A 270 -5.39 -3.14 -4.16
CA VAL A 270 -5.24 -2.86 -2.72
C VAL A 270 -6.59 -2.78 -2.01
N HIS A 271 -7.68 -2.44 -2.71
CA HIS A 271 -9.02 -2.48 -2.13
C HIS A 271 -9.40 -3.89 -1.67
N VAL A 272 -9.01 -4.94 -2.40
CA VAL A 272 -9.22 -6.33 -1.99
C VAL A 272 -8.44 -6.63 -0.71
N VAL A 273 -7.20 -6.14 -0.62
CA VAL A 273 -6.35 -6.28 0.58
C VAL A 273 -6.99 -5.61 1.79
N LEU A 274 -7.46 -4.38 1.64
CA LEU A 274 -8.12 -3.62 2.70
C LEU A 274 -9.41 -4.29 3.15
N VAL A 275 -10.23 -4.79 2.23
CA VAL A 275 -11.45 -5.56 2.56
C VAL A 275 -11.12 -6.82 3.37
N HIS A 276 -10.10 -7.58 2.98
CA HIS A 276 -9.69 -8.75 3.77
C HIS A 276 -9.16 -8.33 5.15
N ALA A 277 -8.39 -7.25 5.24
CA ALA A 277 -7.90 -6.73 6.52
C ALA A 277 -9.04 -6.27 7.44
N PHE A 278 -10.09 -5.65 6.89
CA PHE A 278 -11.29 -5.28 7.63
C PHE A 278 -11.91 -6.49 8.35
N PHE A 279 -12.14 -7.59 7.63
CA PHE A 279 -12.68 -8.82 8.21
C PHE A 279 -11.73 -9.52 9.19
N LEU A 280 -10.42 -9.29 9.09
CA LEU A 280 -9.41 -9.85 10.01
C LEU A 280 -9.21 -9.04 11.29
N LEU A 281 -9.52 -7.75 11.32
CA LEU A 281 -9.21 -6.85 12.45
C LEU A 281 -10.31 -6.78 13.50
N ASP A 282 -11.57 -7.05 13.14
CA ASP A 282 -12.70 -6.69 13.98
C ASP A 282 -13.05 -7.78 15.02
N HIS A 283 -12.12 -8.03 15.94
CA HIS A 283 -12.24 -9.06 16.98
C HIS A 283 -13.01 -8.62 18.24
N VAL A 284 -13.34 -7.34 18.43
CA VAL A 284 -13.80 -6.85 19.75
C VAL A 284 -15.12 -6.06 19.71
N ASN A 285 -15.42 -5.30 18.64
CA ASN A 285 -16.63 -4.46 18.58
C ASN A 285 -17.69 -4.93 17.57
N GLY A 286 -17.33 -5.87 16.70
CA GLY A 286 -18.27 -6.63 15.89
C GLY A 286 -18.46 -6.03 14.51
N ILE A 287 -18.25 -6.88 13.51
CA ILE A 287 -18.63 -6.59 12.12
C ILE A 287 -20.14 -6.42 12.11
N THR A 288 -20.60 -5.18 11.98
CA THR A 288 -22.02 -4.89 11.89
C THR A 288 -22.47 -4.95 10.45
N LYS A 289 -23.76 -5.21 10.24
CA LYS A 289 -24.34 -5.12 8.90
C LYS A 289 -24.14 -3.71 8.32
N GLU A 290 -24.24 -2.67 9.14
CA GLU A 290 -24.02 -1.28 8.72
C GLU A 290 -22.61 -1.03 8.20
N THR A 291 -21.56 -1.51 8.87
CA THR A 291 -20.18 -1.31 8.41
C THR A 291 -19.88 -2.10 7.14
N VAL A 292 -20.51 -3.27 6.97
CA VAL A 292 -20.44 -4.05 5.71
C VAL A 292 -21.23 -3.35 4.60
N ASP A 293 -22.41 -2.81 4.88
CA ASP A 293 -23.21 -2.06 3.90
C ASP A 293 -22.44 -0.81 3.43
N ILE A 294 -21.77 -0.08 4.34
CA ILE A 294 -20.88 1.04 3.99
C ILE A 294 -19.72 0.57 3.09
N LEU A 295 -19.10 -0.56 3.44
CA LEU A 295 -18.01 -1.16 2.66
C LEU A 295 -18.49 -1.53 1.26
N ASP A 296 -19.66 -2.14 1.15
CA ASP A 296 -20.21 -2.64 -0.11
C ASP A 296 -20.80 -1.53 -1.00
N GLU A 297 -21.46 -0.52 -0.46
CA GLU A 297 -22.19 0.45 -1.28
C GLU A 297 -21.30 1.50 -1.96
N ASN A 298 -20.24 1.98 -1.31
CA ASN A 298 -19.72 3.32 -1.65
C ASN A 298 -18.23 3.43 -2.01
N PHE A 299 -17.50 2.33 -2.26
CA PHE A 299 -16.02 2.33 -2.35
C PHE A 299 -15.42 3.32 -1.34
N PRO A 300 -15.43 2.98 -0.04
CA PRO A 300 -15.20 3.93 1.03
C PRO A 300 -14.00 4.83 0.77
N ASN A 301 -14.15 6.14 1.01
CA ASN A 301 -13.12 7.14 0.71
C ASN A 301 -11.74 6.77 1.29
N VAL A 302 -11.68 6.18 2.49
CA VAL A 302 -10.42 5.68 3.06
C VAL A 302 -9.73 4.62 2.18
N ILE A 303 -10.49 3.70 1.58
CA ILE A 303 -9.97 2.69 0.64
C ILE A 303 -9.59 3.36 -0.68
N TYR A 304 -10.43 4.30 -1.16
CA TYR A 304 -10.19 5.08 -2.37
C TYR A 304 -8.87 5.85 -2.29
N SER A 305 -8.64 6.58 -1.20
CA SER A 305 -7.43 7.38 -1.04
C SER A 305 -6.18 6.51 -0.97
N VAL A 306 -6.22 5.38 -0.26
CA VAL A 306 -5.08 4.44 -0.24
C VAL A 306 -4.80 3.89 -1.64
N ALA A 307 -5.84 3.50 -2.38
CA ALA A 307 -5.72 2.97 -3.73
C ALA A 307 -5.20 4.01 -4.74
N LYS A 308 -5.68 5.25 -4.65
CA LYS A 308 -5.22 6.35 -5.49
C LYS A 308 -3.79 6.79 -5.17
N ILE A 309 -3.40 6.80 -3.88
CA ILE A 309 -2.00 7.00 -3.49
C ILE A 309 -1.12 5.90 -4.10
N LEU A 310 -1.54 4.63 -4.01
CA LEU A 310 -0.80 3.51 -4.60
C LEU A 310 -0.63 3.66 -6.11
N ARG A 311 -1.73 3.79 -6.87
CA ARG A 311 -1.69 3.91 -8.34
C ARG A 311 -0.78 5.03 -8.79
N LEU A 312 -0.97 6.23 -8.24
CA LEU A 312 -0.17 7.40 -8.65
C LEU A 312 1.31 7.25 -8.27
N SER A 313 1.62 6.59 -7.15
CA SER A 313 3.01 6.38 -6.73
C SER A 313 3.71 5.33 -7.58
N ASP A 314 3.01 4.25 -7.93
CA ASP A 314 3.49 3.20 -8.83
C ASP A 314 3.82 3.76 -10.22
N ASP A 315 2.85 4.44 -10.84
CA ASP A 315 3.00 5.08 -12.14
C ASP A 315 4.15 6.11 -12.16
N LEU A 316 4.28 6.91 -11.10
CA LEU A 316 5.34 7.91 -10.96
C LEU A 316 6.74 7.26 -10.86
N GLU A 317 6.85 6.10 -10.22
CA GLU A 317 8.12 5.39 -10.06
C GLU A 317 8.51 4.59 -11.31
N GLY A 318 7.53 3.98 -11.99
CA GLY A 318 7.72 3.37 -13.31
C GLY A 318 8.38 4.36 -14.29
N ALA A 319 7.86 5.59 -14.33
CA ALA A 319 8.42 6.66 -15.16
C ALA A 319 9.87 7.05 -14.78
N LYS A 320 10.24 7.03 -13.50
CA LYS A 320 11.59 7.39 -13.02
C LYS A 320 12.63 6.30 -13.25
N SER A 321 12.22 5.04 -13.08
CA SER A 321 13.12 3.89 -13.19
C SER A 321 13.49 3.55 -14.63
N GLY A 322 12.77 4.11 -15.61
CA GLY A 322 12.96 3.82 -17.03
C GLY A 322 12.60 2.37 -17.39
N ASP A 323 11.94 1.66 -16.48
CA ASP A 323 11.46 0.29 -16.66
C ASP A 323 10.20 0.35 -17.56
N GLN A 324 10.39 0.70 -18.84
CA GLN A 324 9.36 0.69 -19.89
C GLN A 324 8.99 -0.75 -20.33
N ASN A 325 9.07 -1.72 -19.41
CA ASN A 325 8.70 -3.09 -19.70
C ASN A 325 7.18 -3.32 -19.59
N GLY A 326 6.44 -2.37 -19.02
CA GLY A 326 4.98 -2.32 -19.05
C GLY A 326 4.48 -1.79 -20.39
N LEU A 327 3.75 -2.62 -21.12
CA LEU A 327 3.05 -2.23 -22.36
C LEU A 327 1.73 -1.48 -22.05
N ASP A 328 1.29 -1.48 -20.79
CA ASP A 328 0.04 -1.01 -20.20
C ASP A 328 -0.11 0.52 -20.12
N GLY A 329 1.01 1.24 -20.15
CA GLY A 329 1.02 2.71 -20.06
C GLY A 329 0.72 3.20 -18.63
N SER A 330 1.04 4.46 -18.35
CA SER A 330 0.84 5.08 -17.03
C SER A 330 -0.13 6.26 -17.07
N TYR A 331 -0.57 6.73 -15.90
CA TYR A 331 -1.31 8.00 -15.80
C TYR A 331 -0.51 9.17 -16.39
N LEU A 332 0.83 9.14 -16.25
CA LEU A 332 1.70 10.17 -16.81
C LEU A 332 1.63 10.15 -18.34
N ASP A 333 1.65 8.97 -18.96
CA ASP A 333 1.56 8.82 -20.41
C ASP A 333 0.20 9.30 -20.94
N CYS A 334 -0.89 8.90 -20.29
CA CYS A 334 -2.23 9.32 -20.64
C CYS A 334 -2.37 10.85 -20.50
N PHE A 335 -1.92 11.43 -19.39
CA PHE A 335 -2.00 12.87 -19.13
C PHE A 335 -1.13 13.69 -20.09
N MET A 336 0.08 13.23 -20.40
CA MET A 336 0.96 13.85 -21.39
C MET A 336 0.35 13.81 -22.79
N SER A 337 -0.31 12.72 -23.17
CA SER A 337 -0.96 12.60 -24.48
C SER A 337 -2.08 13.63 -24.69
N GLU A 338 -2.77 14.01 -23.61
CA GLU A 338 -3.82 15.03 -23.60
C GLU A 338 -3.25 16.47 -23.55
N HIS A 339 -2.02 16.65 -23.06
CA HIS A 339 -1.40 17.95 -22.81
C HIS A 339 -0.01 18.07 -23.45
N GLN A 340 0.02 18.18 -24.78
CA GLN A 340 1.26 18.18 -25.59
C GLN A 340 2.24 19.33 -25.28
N ASP A 341 1.78 20.39 -24.61
CA ASP A 341 2.59 21.56 -24.28
C ASP A 341 3.31 21.44 -22.91
N ILE A 342 3.07 20.36 -22.16
CA ILE A 342 3.58 20.17 -20.80
C ILE A 342 4.84 19.28 -20.82
N SER A 343 5.89 19.68 -20.10
CA SER A 343 7.10 18.86 -19.98
C SER A 343 6.88 17.63 -19.09
N GLY A 344 7.65 16.55 -19.31
CA GLY A 344 7.59 15.36 -18.44
C GLY A 344 7.85 15.69 -16.96
N GLU A 345 8.74 16.65 -16.67
CA GLU A 345 9.01 17.12 -15.30
C GLU A 345 7.81 17.86 -14.67
N ASP A 346 7.06 18.64 -15.46
CA ASP A 346 5.83 19.28 -15.00
C ASP A 346 4.74 18.23 -14.70
N VAL A 347 4.62 17.18 -15.52
CA VAL A 347 3.68 16.07 -15.27
C VAL A 347 4.06 15.28 -14.02
N GLN A 348 5.33 14.97 -13.82
CA GLN A 348 5.80 14.33 -12.58
C GLN A 348 5.49 15.18 -11.35
N ARG A 349 5.68 16.51 -11.42
CA ARG A 349 5.31 17.44 -10.34
C ARG A 349 3.80 17.50 -10.13
N HIS A 350 3.00 17.43 -11.19
CA HIS A 350 1.55 17.36 -11.09
C HIS A 350 1.10 16.09 -10.34
N VAL A 351 1.61 14.92 -10.71
CA VAL A 351 1.30 13.64 -10.04
C VAL A 351 1.75 13.65 -8.58
N ALA A 352 2.96 14.16 -8.29
CA ALA A 352 3.43 14.31 -6.90
C ALA A 352 2.50 15.19 -6.05
N ARG A 353 1.95 16.28 -6.62
CA ARG A 353 0.95 17.11 -5.95
C ARG A 353 -0.38 16.37 -5.75
N MET A 354 -0.81 15.56 -6.71
CA MET A 354 -2.01 14.73 -6.56
C MET A 354 -1.85 13.74 -5.41
N ILE A 355 -0.70 13.08 -5.28
CA ILE A 355 -0.39 12.18 -4.16
C ILE A 355 -0.44 12.96 -2.84
N SER A 356 0.21 14.12 -2.75
CA SER A 356 0.21 14.96 -1.55
C SER A 356 -1.19 15.41 -1.15
N ASN A 357 -2.03 15.79 -2.11
CA ASN A 357 -3.43 16.14 -1.85
C ASN A 357 -4.25 14.94 -1.40
N GLU A 358 -4.04 13.77 -1.99
CA GLU A 358 -4.76 12.55 -1.60
C GLU A 358 -4.39 12.09 -0.18
N TRP A 359 -3.15 12.34 0.28
CA TRP A 359 -2.79 12.14 1.68
C TRP A 359 -3.62 13.03 2.63
N LYS A 360 -3.96 14.25 2.24
CA LYS A 360 -4.84 15.12 3.03
C LYS A 360 -6.27 14.59 3.07
N CYS A 361 -6.76 14.04 1.95
CA CYS A 361 -8.05 13.35 1.91
C CYS A 361 -8.04 12.12 2.84
N LEU A 362 -6.98 11.31 2.81
CA LEU A 362 -6.82 10.18 3.73
C LEU A 362 -6.78 10.61 5.20
N ASN A 363 -6.04 11.68 5.51
CA ASN A 363 -6.01 12.27 6.85
C ASN A 363 -7.41 12.69 7.31
N GLN A 364 -8.17 13.35 6.44
CA GLN A 364 -9.53 13.80 6.72
C GLN A 364 -10.46 12.62 7.05
N GLU A 365 -10.40 11.56 6.24
CA GLU A 365 -11.21 10.37 6.44
C GLU A 365 -10.93 9.68 7.77
N ILE A 366 -9.68 9.73 8.25
CA ILE A 366 -9.27 8.99 9.45
C ILE A 366 -9.36 9.82 10.72
N LEU A 367 -9.10 11.13 10.63
CA LEU A 367 -9.10 12.04 11.78
C LEU A 367 -10.50 12.61 12.07
N VAL A 368 -11.32 12.82 11.03
CA VAL A 368 -12.59 13.56 11.15
C VAL A 368 -13.81 12.70 10.80
N ALA A 369 -13.82 12.06 9.63
CA ALA A 369 -15.01 11.36 9.14
C ALA A 369 -15.16 9.92 9.68
N ASN A 370 -14.12 9.39 10.33
CA ASN A 370 -13.87 7.98 10.60
C ASN A 370 -15.13 7.13 10.87
N LYS A 371 -15.54 6.37 9.85
CA LYS A 371 -16.69 5.44 9.90
C LYS A 371 -16.32 4.02 10.30
N PHE A 372 -15.02 3.74 10.48
CA PHE A 372 -14.52 2.40 10.76
C PHE A 372 -13.79 2.34 12.11
N SER A 373 -13.39 1.14 12.52
CA SER A 373 -12.60 1.00 13.75
C SER A 373 -11.24 1.69 13.61
N SER A 374 -10.68 2.15 14.73
CA SER A 374 -9.33 2.71 14.77
C SER A 374 -8.28 1.70 14.29
N SER A 375 -8.47 0.41 14.58
CA SER A 375 -7.61 -0.67 14.08
C SER A 375 -7.59 -0.74 12.55
N PHE A 376 -8.77 -0.69 11.91
CA PHE A 376 -8.87 -0.68 10.45
C PHE A 376 -8.32 0.60 9.84
N SER A 377 -8.59 1.75 10.46
CA SER A 377 -8.06 3.04 10.01
C SER A 377 -6.52 3.06 10.06
N ASN A 378 -5.94 2.57 11.16
CA ASN A 378 -4.48 2.43 11.30
C ASN A 378 -3.89 1.47 10.27
N PHE A 379 -4.60 0.38 9.96
CA PHE A 379 -4.20 -0.52 8.88
C PHE A 379 -4.16 0.20 7.53
N CYS A 380 -5.20 0.98 7.19
CA CYS A 380 -5.26 1.75 5.95
C CYS A 380 -4.11 2.77 5.84
N ILE A 381 -3.81 3.50 6.93
CA ILE A 381 -2.65 4.41 6.97
C ILE A 381 -1.36 3.64 6.73
N ASN A 382 -1.16 2.53 7.43
CA ASN A 382 0.08 1.76 7.27
C ASN A 382 0.20 1.16 5.86
N ALA A 383 -0.91 0.80 5.22
CA ALA A 383 -0.93 0.38 3.83
C ALA A 383 -0.48 1.52 2.90
N ALA A 384 -0.99 2.75 3.08
CA ALA A 384 -0.52 3.92 2.34
C ALA A 384 0.97 4.22 2.59
N ARG A 385 1.45 4.07 3.83
CA ARG A 385 2.88 4.23 4.17
C ARG A 385 3.77 3.13 3.60
N MET A 386 3.21 1.96 3.30
CA MET A 386 3.94 0.85 2.68
C MET A 386 4.20 1.08 1.19
N VAL A 387 3.35 1.86 0.52
CA VAL A 387 3.45 2.12 -0.93
C VAL A 387 4.85 2.62 -1.32
N PRO A 388 5.40 3.71 -0.74
CA PRO A 388 6.73 4.19 -1.15
C PRO A 388 7.82 3.16 -0.88
N LEU A 389 7.69 2.35 0.18
CA LEU A 389 8.68 1.30 0.49
C LEU A 389 8.70 0.20 -0.57
N MET A 390 7.54 -0.17 -1.11
CA MET A 390 7.43 -1.21 -2.14
C MET A 390 7.99 -0.76 -3.49
N TYR A 391 7.70 0.47 -3.89
CA TYR A 391 8.05 0.96 -5.22
C TYR A 391 9.44 1.60 -5.26
N HIS A 392 9.91 2.19 -4.16
CA HIS A 392 11.31 2.63 -4.00
C HIS A 392 12.25 1.52 -3.52
N TYR A 393 11.87 0.24 -3.62
CA TYR A 393 12.67 -0.88 -3.12
C TYR A 393 14.09 -0.92 -3.70
N LYS A 394 14.26 -0.57 -4.98
CA LYS A 394 15.58 -0.50 -5.64
C LYS A 394 16.44 0.70 -5.16
N SER A 395 15.81 1.74 -4.63
CA SER A 395 16.47 2.98 -4.16
C SER A 395 16.46 3.14 -2.64
N ASN A 396 15.91 2.19 -1.87
CA ASN A 396 15.79 2.25 -0.41
C ASN A 396 16.71 1.20 0.28
N PRO A 397 17.87 1.63 0.83
CA PRO A 397 18.85 0.75 1.48
C PRO A 397 18.32 0.01 2.73
N SER A 398 17.20 0.47 3.31
CA SER A 398 16.63 -0.13 4.52
C SER A 398 15.87 -1.44 4.25
N LEU A 399 15.43 -1.66 3.01
CA LEU A 399 14.64 -2.83 2.60
C LEU A 399 15.47 -3.91 1.90
N SER A 400 16.66 -3.56 1.38
CA SER A 400 17.55 -4.49 0.67
C SER A 400 18.17 -5.58 1.57
N ASN A 401 17.92 -5.53 2.88
CA ASN A 401 18.45 -6.45 3.90
C ASN A 401 17.36 -7.29 4.60
N LEU A 402 16.10 -7.18 4.16
CA LEU A 402 15.01 -8.11 4.51
C LEU A 402 15.08 -9.35 3.61
#